data_AF-A0A532DG18-F1
#
_entry.id   AF-A0A532DG18-F1
#
_cell.length_a   1.000
_cell.length_b   1.000
_cell.length_c   1.000
_cell.angle_alpha   90.00
_cell.angle_beta   90.00
_cell.angle_gamma   90.00
#
_symmetry.space_group_name_H-M   'P 1'
#
loop_
_entity.id
_entity.type
_entity.pdbx_description
1 polymer ?
#
loop_
_entity_poly.entity_id
_entity_poly.type
_entity_poly.pdbx_seq_one_letter_code
_entity_poly.pdbx_strand_id
1 'polypeptide(L)' 'FEVIGYIPGEGHNLQEHSVVMIRGGRVKDLPGVRYHIIRGVLDTQGVKNRKQRRSKYGAKRPK' A
#
# COMPACT_ATOMS: atom_id res chain seq x y z
N PHE A 1 18.87 1.75 6.55
CA PHE A 1 18.03 0.88 7.40
C PHE A 1 17.18 0.01 6.51
N GLU A 2 17.11 -1.29 6.79
CA GLU A 2 16.18 -2.19 6.12
C GLU A 2 14.93 -2.35 6.98
N VAL A 3 13.75 -2.26 6.36
CA VAL A 3 12.47 -2.35 7.06
C VAL A 3 11.47 -3.15 6.25
N ILE A 4 10.69 -3.98 6.94
CA ILE A 4 9.60 -4.75 6.32
C ILE A 4 8.31 -3.91 6.39
N GLY A 5 7.68 -3.71 5.24
CA GLY A 5 6.43 -2.97 5.09
C GLY A 5 5.29 -3.84 4.59
N TYR A 6 4.11 -3.65 5.15
CA TYR A 6 2.89 -4.31 4.70
C TYR A 6 2.26 -3.58 3.50
N ILE A 7 1.88 -4.32 2.46
CA ILE A 7 1.13 -3.80 1.32
C ILE A 7 -0.37 -3.94 1.61
N PRO A 8 -1.12 -2.83 1.77
CA PRO A 8 -2.53 -2.92 2.11
C PRO A 8 -3.42 -3.10 0.87
N GLY A 9 -4.45 -3.93 1.01
CA GLY A 9 -5.50 -4.13 0.00
C GLY A 9 -5.26 -5.36 -0.88
N GLU A 10 -6.15 -5.54 -1.86
CA GLU A 10 -6.14 -6.70 -2.74
C GLU A 10 -5.30 -6.42 -4.00
N GLY A 11 -4.28 -7.26 -4.24
CA GLY A 11 -3.39 -7.18 -5.40
C GLY A 11 -2.42 -5.99 -5.37
N HIS A 12 -1.23 -6.19 -5.96
CA HIS A 12 -0.26 -5.12 -6.21
C HIS A 12 0.49 -5.37 -7.52
N ASN A 13 1.10 -4.31 -8.06
CA ASN A 13 1.91 -4.36 -9.28
C ASN A 13 3.42 -4.16 -8.99
N LEU A 14 3.82 -4.16 -7.71
CA LEU A 14 5.21 -3.93 -7.34
C LEU A 14 6.10 -5.07 -7.81
N GLN A 15 7.24 -4.68 -8.37
CA GLN A 15 8.35 -5.56 -8.74
C GLN A 15 9.55 -5.21 -7.86
N GLU A 16 10.60 -6.02 -7.94
CA GLU A 16 11.87 -5.65 -7.31
C GLU A 16 12.33 -4.28 -7.82
N HIS A 17 13.01 -3.51 -6.95
CA HIS A 17 13.57 -2.18 -7.27
C HIS A 17 12.53 -1.06 -7.52
N SER A 18 11.23 -1.33 -7.37
CA SER A 18 10.20 -0.29 -7.40
C SER A 18 10.32 0.66 -6.21
N VAL A 19 10.11 1.96 -6.43
CA VAL A 19 10.17 2.97 -5.37
C VAL A 19 8.79 3.15 -4.75
N VAL A 20 8.72 3.06 -3.43
CA VAL A 20 7.46 3.09 -2.68
C VAL A 20 7.51 4.10 -1.53
N MET A 21 6.36 4.68 -1.20
CA MET A 21 6.22 5.55 -0.04
C MET A 21 5.67 4.76 1.14
N ILE A 22 6.30 4.92 2.30
CA ILE A 22 5.98 4.17 3.51
C ILE A 22 5.38 5.11 4.57
N ARG A 23 4.38 4.63 5.32
CA ARG A 23 3.85 5.27 6.53
C ARG A 23 3.96 4.37 7.75
N GLY A 24 4.01 4.99 8.93
CA GLY A 24 3.96 4.27 10.21
C GLY A 24 2.62 3.55 10.42
N GLY A 25 2.68 2.38 11.07
CA GLY A 25 1.50 1.63 11.49
C GLY A 25 1.83 0.16 11.70
N ARG A 26 1.68 -0.34 12.91
CA ARG A 26 1.90 -1.75 13.23
C ARG A 26 0.77 -2.61 12.65
N VAL A 27 1.14 -3.67 11.93
CA VAL A 27 0.20 -4.76 11.63
C VAL A 27 0.22 -5.70 12.82
N LYS A 28 -0.94 -5.92 13.45
CA LYS A 28 -1.02 -6.75 14.66
C LYS A 28 -0.70 -8.22 14.37
N ASP A 29 -1.07 -8.67 13.19
CA ASP A 29 -1.02 -10.08 12.80
C ASP A 29 0.38 -10.52 12.35
N LEU A 30 1.27 -9.57 12.04
CA LEU A 30 2.60 -9.85 11.50
C LEU A 30 3.70 -9.32 12.43
N PRO A 31 4.46 -10.19 13.12
CA PRO A 31 5.58 -9.75 13.94
C PRO A 31 6.66 -9.11 13.06
N GLY A 32 7.27 -8.02 13.55
CA GLY A 32 8.29 -7.28 12.81
C GLY A 32 7.76 -6.26 11.78
N VAL A 33 6.49 -6.35 11.36
CA VAL A 33 5.92 -5.44 10.35
C VAL A 33 5.29 -4.22 11.01
N ARG A 34 6.08 -3.14 11.06
CA ARG A 34 5.73 -1.87 11.74
C ARG A 34 5.28 -0.76 10.81
N TYR A 35 5.29 -1.03 9.50
CA TYR A 35 5.08 -0.04 8.47
C TYR A 35 4.07 -0.51 7.43
N HIS A 36 3.39 0.45 6.81
CA HIS A 36 2.47 0.22 5.71
C HIS A 36 2.93 0.99 4.48
N ILE A 37 2.83 0.37 3.32
CA ILE A 37 3.03 1.04 2.03
C ILE A 37 1.78 1.86 1.69
N ILE A 38 1.98 3.12 1.31
CA ILE A 38 0.91 4.00 0.82
C ILE A 38 0.59 3.60 -0.61
N ARG A 39 -0.70 3.45 -0.94
CA ARG A 39 -1.14 3.06 -2.30
C ARG A 39 -1.47 4.29 -3.13
N GLY A 40 -1.19 4.22 -4.43
CA GLY A 40 -1.48 5.28 -5.39
C GLY A 40 -0.45 6.40 -5.38
N VAL A 41 0.74 6.14 -4.84
CA VAL A 41 1.85 7.09 -4.72
C VAL A 41 3.14 6.40 -5.20
N LEU A 42 3.98 7.12 -5.94
CA LEU A 42 5.15 6.58 -6.65
C LEU A 42 4.75 5.37 -7.53
N ASP A 43 5.51 4.28 -7.50
CA ASP A 43 5.28 3.11 -8.38
C ASP A 43 4.14 2.20 -7.88
N THR A 44 3.56 2.51 -6.71
CA THR A 44 2.47 1.72 -6.14
C THR A 44 1.13 2.10 -6.76
N GLN A 45 0.54 1.22 -7.58
CA GLN A 45 -0.78 1.48 -8.13
C GLN A 45 -1.91 1.32 -7.10
N GLY A 46 -3.00 2.06 -7.29
CA GLY A 46 -4.21 1.91 -6.48
C GLY A 46 -4.86 0.53 -6.63
N VAL A 47 -5.69 0.14 -5.67
CA VAL A 47 -6.45 -1.12 -5.74
C VAL A 47 -7.55 -0.99 -6.80
N LYS A 48 -7.61 -1.94 -7.73
CA LYS A 48 -8.62 -1.96 -8.81
C LYS A 48 -10.03 -2.20 -8.24
N ASN A 49 -11.05 -1.65 -8.89
CA ASN A 49 -12.48 -1.85 -8.58
C ASN A 49 -12.91 -1.53 -7.14
N ARG A 50 -12.09 -0.80 -6.37
CA ARG A 50 -12.43 -0.43 -4.99
C ARG A 50 -13.48 0.67 -5.00
N LYS A 51 -14.71 0.36 -4.53
CA LYS A 51 -15.82 1.33 -4.45
C LYS A 51 -15.87 2.11 -3.12
N GLN A 52 -15.42 1.50 -2.02
CA GLN A 52 -15.45 2.08 -0.67
C GLN A 52 -14.05 2.32 -0.08
N ARG A 53 -13.91 3.31 0.82
CA ARG A 53 -12.63 3.71 1.46
C ARG A 53 -11.50 3.96 0.47
N ARG A 54 -11.85 4.51 -0.70
CA ARG A 54 -10.97 4.67 -1.87
C ARG A 54 -9.69 5.46 -1.59
N SER A 55 -9.79 6.50 -0.76
CA SER A 55 -8.68 7.37 -0.38
C SER A 55 -7.53 6.62 0.30
N LYS A 56 -7.82 5.55 1.04
CA LYS A 56 -6.78 4.75 1.73
C LYS A 56 -6.00 3.83 0.77
N TYR A 57 -6.61 3.46 -0.35
CA TYR A 57 -6.09 2.45 -1.28
C TYR A 57 -5.74 3.03 -2.66
N GLY A 58 -5.62 4.36 -2.78
CA GLY A 58 -5.24 5.02 -4.02
C GLY A 58 -6.23 4.86 -5.18
N ALA A 59 -7.49 4.51 -4.89
CA ALA A 59 -8.52 4.38 -5.92
C ALA A 59 -9.17 5.74 -6.22
N LYS A 60 -9.26 6.13 -7.49
CA LYS A 60 -9.92 7.38 -7.90
C LYS A 60 -11.45 7.22 -7.88
N ARG A 61 -12.18 8.33 -7.74
CA ARG A 61 -13.64 8.34 -7.90
C ARG A 61 -13.95 8.10 -9.38
N PRO A 62 -14.75 7.07 -9.73
CA PRO A 62 -15.25 6.92 -11.09
C PRO A 62 -16.16 8.11 -11.40
N LYS A 63 -16.12 8.57 -12.67
CA LYS A 63 -17.00 9.62 -13.16
C LYS A 63 -18.44 9.11 -13.22
#